data_AF-A0A254QDX9-F1
#
_entry.id   AF-A0A254QDX9-F1
#
_cell.length_a   1.000
_cell.length_b   1.000
_cell.length_c   1.000
_cell.angle_alpha   90.00
_cell.angle_beta   90.00
_cell.angle_gamma   90.00
#
_symmetry.space_group_name_H-M   'P 1'
#
loop_
_entity.id
_entity.type
_entity.pdbx_description
1 polymer ?
#
loop_
_entity_poly.entity_id
_entity_poly.type
_entity_poly.pdbx_seq_one_letter_code
_entity_poly.pdbx_strand_id
1 'polypeptide(L)'
;MSFQTSFKQILREKMGETPLNSGNYSSVMDSDPIHMAYLLGRVNKTELQTPRGQYPRPAVRPQRKPHNFSPAQRQSFEFFKCWIHGLAEGFTETELRKAFRQAALILHPDHGGNTQQFMDLKEHFEVLRGVFQS
;
A
#
# COMPACT_ATOMS: atom_id res chain seq x y z
N MET A 1 -29.78 36.93 32.65
CA MET A 1 -28.39 36.71 32.19
C MET A 1 -28.28 35.26 31.75
N SER A 2 -28.16 34.97 30.45
CA SER A 2 -28.02 33.60 29.95
C SER A 2 -26.59 33.34 29.52
N PHE A 3 -25.96 32.33 30.12
CA PHE A 3 -24.61 31.90 29.79
C PHE A 3 -24.70 30.87 28.65
N GLN A 4 -24.32 31.25 27.43
CA GLN A 4 -24.02 30.27 26.38
C GLN A 4 -22.62 29.70 26.65
N THR A 5 -22.54 28.61 27.41
CA THR A 5 -21.32 27.81 27.50
C THR A 5 -21.12 27.05 26.17
N SER A 6 -20.01 27.32 25.49
CA SER A 6 -19.68 26.67 24.22
C SER A 6 -19.51 25.16 24.41
N PHE A 7 -20.05 24.37 23.48
CA PHE A 7 -19.96 22.90 23.53
C PHE A 7 -18.51 22.37 23.63
N LYS A 8 -17.54 23.10 23.06
CA LYS A 8 -16.10 22.79 23.20
C LYS A 8 -15.60 22.88 24.64
N GLN A 9 -16.19 23.77 25.43
CA GLN A 9 -15.82 23.99 26.83
C GLN A 9 -16.36 22.89 27.73
N ILE A 10 -17.59 22.42 27.46
CA ILE A 10 -18.22 21.28 28.13
C ILE A 10 -17.44 19.98 27.84
N LEU A 11 -17.01 19.78 26.60
CA LEU A 11 -16.18 18.62 26.24
C LEU A 11 -14.81 18.65 26.93
N ARG A 12 -14.21 19.83 27.10
CA ARG A 12 -12.92 19.98 27.78
C ARG A 12 -13.01 19.63 29.26
N GLU A 13 -14.05 20.10 29.95
CA GLU A 13 -14.31 19.73 31.35
C GLU A 13 -14.58 18.23 31.51
N LYS A 14 -15.34 17.63 30.58
CA LYS A 14 -15.68 16.20 30.65
C LYS A 14 -14.48 15.28 30.39
N MET A 15 -13.48 15.74 29.63
CA MET A 15 -12.27 14.98 29.30
C MET A 15 -11.14 15.14 30.33
N GLY A 16 -11.32 15.95 31.39
CA GLY A 16 -10.35 16.09 32.48
C GLY A 16 -9.01 16.70 32.06
N GLU A 17 -8.94 17.40 30.93
CA GLU A 17 -7.71 18.01 30.44
C GLU A 17 -7.35 19.24 31.30
N THR A 18 -6.46 19.04 32.26
CA THR A 18 -5.76 20.13 32.94
C THR A 18 -4.86 20.87 31.94
N PRO A 19 -4.67 22.20 32.07
CA PRO A 19 -3.80 22.92 31.16
C PRO A 19 -2.39 22.34 31.26
N LEU A 20 -1.93 21.72 30.17
CA LEU A 20 -0.57 21.19 30.06
C LEU A 20 0.41 22.33 30.33
N ASN A 21 1.15 22.17 31.43
CA ASN A 21 2.36 22.89 31.74
C ASN A 21 3.23 22.93 30.49
N SER A 22 3.57 24.14 30.04
CA SER A 22 4.41 24.41 28.87
C SER A 22 5.85 23.96 29.15
N GLY A 23 6.08 22.65 29.07
CA GLY A 23 7.40 22.04 29.12
C GLY A 23 8.01 21.99 27.73
N ASN A 24 8.93 22.91 27.45
CA ASN A 24 10.11 22.76 26.57
C ASN A 24 10.03 21.76 25.41
N TYR A 25 9.26 22.09 24.37
CA TYR A 25 9.39 21.50 23.03
C TYR A 25 10.09 22.45 22.02
N SER A 26 10.63 23.60 22.45
CA SER A 26 11.11 24.63 21.49
C SER A 26 12.47 24.32 20.84
N SER A 27 13.39 23.62 21.53
CA SER A 27 14.78 23.50 21.08
C SER A 27 14.98 22.80 19.73
N VAL A 28 14.10 21.86 19.37
CA VAL A 28 14.28 21.08 18.12
C VAL A 28 13.70 21.83 16.92
N MET A 29 12.70 22.69 17.13
CA MET A 29 12.11 23.51 16.06
C MET A 29 12.87 24.82 15.86
N ASP A 30 13.51 25.35 16.91
CA ASP A 30 14.30 26.60 16.86
C ASP A 30 15.58 26.51 16.01
N SER A 31 16.05 25.29 15.72
CA SER A 31 17.25 25.06 14.89
C SER A 31 16.95 24.72 13.43
N ASP A 32 15.67 24.59 13.04
CA ASP A 32 15.29 24.41 11.64
C ASP A 32 15.49 25.73 10.87
N PRO A 33 16.33 25.76 9.82
CA PRO A 33 16.54 26.96 8.99
C PRO A 33 15.25 27.56 8.44
N ILE A 34 14.23 26.74 8.17
CA ILE A 34 12.92 27.19 7.68
C ILE A 34 12.14 27.90 8.80
N HIS A 35 12.18 27.36 10.01
CA HIS A 35 11.54 27.97 11.17
C HIS A 35 12.21 29.29 11.56
N MET A 36 13.55 29.33 11.55
CA MET A 36 14.29 30.57 11.79
C MET A 36 13.98 31.64 10.73
N ALA A 37 13.89 31.27 9.45
CA ALA A 37 13.51 32.19 8.39
C ALA A 37 12.10 32.76 8.59
N TYR A 38 11.17 31.95 9.11
CA TYR A 38 9.82 32.40 9.46
C TYR A 38 9.83 33.39 10.62
N LEU A 39 10.53 33.06 11.71
CA LEU A 39 10.67 33.93 12.88
C LEU A 39 11.32 35.27 12.53
N LEU A 40 12.30 35.27 11.62
CA LEU A 40 12.97 36.47 11.11
C LEU A 40 12.12 37.26 10.10
N GLY A 41 10.88 36.83 9.81
CA GLY A 41 9.99 37.49 8.86
C GLY A 41 10.44 37.39 7.40
N ARG A 42 11.40 36.51 7.10
CA ARG A 42 11.90 36.27 5.73
C ARG A 42 10.92 35.45 4.91
N VAL A 43 10.12 34.60 5.56
CA VAL A 43 9.04 33.82 4.94
C VAL A 43 7.74 33.99 5.74
N ASN A 44 6.62 34.15 5.04
CA ASN A 44 5.32 34.38 5.68
C ASN A 44 4.63 33.09 6.17
N LYS A 45 5.16 31.91 5.81
CA LYS A 45 4.62 30.59 6.16
C LYS A 45 5.75 29.56 6.26
N THR A 46 5.66 28.62 7.20
CA THR A 46 6.59 27.49 7.40
C THR A 46 6.27 26.27 6.52
N GLU A 47 5.19 26.31 5.74
CA GLU A 47 4.83 25.20 4.86
C GLU A 47 5.78 25.13 3.66
N LEU A 48 6.56 24.05 3.59
CA LEU A 48 7.18 23.59 2.35
C LEU A 48 6.07 23.48 1.31
N GLN A 49 6.00 24.43 0.38
CA GLN A 49 5.22 24.30 -0.85
C GLN A 49 5.87 23.19 -1.68
N THR A 50 5.66 21.93 -1.30
CA THR A 50 5.73 20.88 -2.30
C THR A 50 4.68 21.27 -3.34
N PRO A 51 5.03 21.32 -4.64
CA PRO A 51 4.07 21.66 -5.68
C PRO A 51 2.87 20.72 -5.55
N ARG A 52 1.76 21.22 -5.00
CA ARG A 52 0.54 20.43 -4.90
C ARG A 52 0.10 20.17 -6.35
N GLY A 53 0.14 18.90 -6.77
CA GLY A 53 -0.53 18.47 -8.00
C GLY A 53 0.34 17.86 -9.11
N GLN A 54 1.64 17.64 -8.93
CA GLN A 54 2.45 16.90 -9.90
C GLN A 54 3.04 15.63 -9.28
N TYR A 55 2.16 14.67 -9.00
CA TYR A 55 2.64 13.29 -8.80
C TYR A 55 3.11 12.77 -10.14
N PRO A 56 4.31 12.17 -10.23
CA PRO A 56 4.71 11.47 -11.45
C PRO A 56 3.64 10.43 -11.75
N ARG A 57 3.11 10.43 -12.97
CA ARG A 57 2.15 9.41 -13.41
C ARG A 57 2.80 8.04 -13.16
N PRO A 58 2.12 7.10 -12.46
CA PRO A 58 2.63 5.75 -12.29
C PRO A 58 3.00 5.14 -13.64
N ALA A 59 4.15 4.48 -13.72
CA ALA A 59 4.57 3.82 -14.95
C ALA A 59 3.49 2.82 -15.40
N VAL A 60 2.98 3.01 -16.62
CA VAL A 60 2.02 2.07 -17.23
C VAL A 60 2.76 0.76 -17.49
N ARG A 61 2.15 -0.38 -17.13
CA ARG A 61 2.75 -1.68 -17.41
C ARG A 61 2.95 -1.86 -18.92
N PRO A 62 4.13 -2.32 -19.38
CA PRO A 62 4.33 -2.67 -20.78
C PRO A 62 3.28 -3.69 -21.24
N GLN A 63 2.58 -3.40 -22.32
CA GLN A 63 1.66 -4.35 -22.94
C GLN A 63 2.50 -5.42 -23.66
N ARG A 64 2.45 -6.66 -23.18
CA ARG A 64 3.18 -7.79 -23.75
C ARG A 64 2.24 -8.66 -24.58
N LYS A 65 2.79 -9.35 -25.58
CA LYS A 65 2.04 -10.34 -26.35
C LYS A 65 1.60 -11.48 -25.42
N PRO A 66 0.36 -11.99 -25.56
CA PRO A 66 -0.10 -13.14 -24.79
C PRO A 66 0.68 -14.39 -25.18
N HIS A 67 0.87 -15.31 -24.23
CA HIS A 67 1.52 -16.60 -24.50
C HIS A 67 0.60 -17.54 -25.29
N ASN A 68 1.20 -18.41 -26.10
CA ASN A 68 0.48 -19.49 -26.78
C ASN A 68 0.33 -20.67 -25.82
N PHE A 69 -0.77 -20.70 -25.05
CA PHE A 69 -1.00 -21.74 -24.06
C PHE A 69 -1.48 -23.06 -24.68
N SER A 70 -0.91 -24.17 -24.21
CA SER A 70 -1.52 -25.50 -24.29
C SER A 70 -2.87 -25.55 -23.53
N PRO A 71 -3.82 -26.43 -23.88
CA PRO A 71 -5.07 -26.60 -23.13
C PRO A 71 -4.87 -26.77 -21.62
N ALA A 72 -3.86 -27.54 -21.19
CA ALA A 72 -3.54 -27.75 -19.77
C ALA A 72 -3.00 -26.48 -19.10
N GLN A 73 -2.19 -25.70 -19.83
CA GLN A 73 -1.68 -24.41 -19.35
C GLN A 73 -2.80 -23.38 -19.24
N ARG A 74 -3.77 -23.40 -20.15
CA ARG A 74 -4.93 -22.51 -20.10
C ARG A 74 -5.80 -22.78 -18.86
N GLN A 75 -6.06 -24.04 -18.54
CA GLN A 75 -6.76 -24.41 -17.30
C GLN A 75 -6.01 -23.93 -16.06
N SER A 76 -4.69 -24.13 -16.04
CA SER A 76 -3.83 -23.67 -14.94
C SER A 76 -3.86 -22.14 -14.81
N PHE A 77 -3.87 -21.41 -15.92
CA PHE A 77 -3.97 -19.95 -15.92
C PHE A 77 -5.32 -19.44 -15.40
N GLU A 78 -6.43 -20.09 -15.79
CA GLU A 78 -7.76 -19.76 -15.27
C GLU A 78 -7.86 -20.04 -13.75
N PHE A 79 -7.24 -21.12 -13.26
CA PHE A 79 -7.13 -21.37 -11.82
C PHE A 79 -6.43 -20.20 -11.09
N PHE A 80 -5.32 -19.70 -11.64
CA PHE A 80 -4.60 -18.56 -11.07
C PHE A 80 -5.42 -17.26 -11.07
N LYS A 81 -6.26 -17.04 -12.09
CA LYS A 81 -7.14 -15.86 -12.16
C LYS A 81 -8.18 -15.82 -11.03
N CYS A 82 -8.68 -16.98 -10.58
CA CYS A 82 -9.62 -17.06 -9.47
C CYS A 82 -9.03 -16.54 -8.16
N TRP A 83 -7.73 -16.75 -7.94
CA TRP A 83 -7.03 -16.34 -6.72
C TRP A 83 -6.37 -14.97 -6.86
N ILE A 84 -5.93 -14.60 -8.07
CA ILE A 84 -5.08 -13.43 -8.33
C ILE A 84 -5.61 -12.63 -9.52
N HIS A 85 -6.19 -11.48 -9.21
CA HIS A 85 -6.81 -10.56 -10.17
C HIS A 85 -5.81 -9.74 -11.01
N GLY A 86 -4.50 -10.01 -10.91
CA GLY A 86 -3.44 -9.15 -11.44
C GLY A 86 -2.49 -9.77 -12.47
N LEU A 87 -2.69 -11.05 -12.81
CA LEU A 87 -1.83 -11.78 -13.76
C LEU A 87 -2.37 -11.61 -15.19
N ALA A 88 -1.59 -10.92 -16.04
CA ALA A 88 -1.92 -10.74 -17.45
C ALA A 88 -1.48 -11.95 -18.28
N GLU A 89 -2.11 -12.21 -19.43
CA GLU A 89 -1.78 -13.35 -20.31
C GLU A 89 -0.34 -13.34 -20.85
N GLY A 90 0.28 -12.16 -20.96
CA GLY A 90 1.68 -11.98 -21.34
C GLY A 90 2.63 -11.87 -20.15
N PHE A 91 2.39 -12.62 -19.07
CA PHE A 91 3.16 -12.53 -17.83
C PHE A 91 4.63 -12.96 -18.01
N THR A 92 5.55 -12.40 -17.22
CA THR A 92 6.93 -12.92 -17.13
C THR A 92 7.08 -13.97 -16.04
N GLU A 93 8.19 -14.71 -16.07
CA GLU A 93 8.51 -15.68 -15.01
C GLU A 93 8.53 -15.03 -13.61
N THR A 94 9.02 -13.80 -13.52
CA THR A 94 9.03 -13.04 -12.25
C THR A 94 7.62 -12.74 -11.73
N GLU A 95 6.70 -12.43 -12.64
CA GLU A 95 5.29 -12.17 -12.32
C GLU A 95 4.56 -13.46 -11.95
N LEU A 96 4.85 -14.58 -12.63
CA LEU A 96 4.32 -15.89 -12.26
C LEU A 96 4.77 -16.30 -10.86
N ARG A 97 6.07 -16.18 -10.54
CA ARG A 97 6.61 -16.46 -9.19
C ARG A 97 6.03 -15.53 -8.13
N LYS A 98 5.81 -14.26 -8.46
CA LYS A 98 5.15 -13.30 -7.56
C LYS A 98 3.71 -13.69 -7.31
N ALA A 99 2.96 -14.05 -8.35
CA ALA A 99 1.60 -14.53 -8.24
C ALA A 99 1.56 -15.81 -7.38
N PHE A 100 2.40 -16.81 -7.66
CA PHE A 100 2.49 -18.01 -6.84
C PHE A 100 2.68 -17.71 -5.36
N ARG A 101 3.60 -16.81 -5.00
CA ARG A 101 3.80 -16.40 -3.59
C ARG A 101 2.56 -15.75 -2.97
N GLN A 102 1.83 -14.94 -3.73
CA GLN A 102 0.60 -14.31 -3.25
C GLN A 102 -0.50 -15.35 -3.01
N ALA A 103 -0.72 -16.26 -3.95
CA ALA A 103 -1.69 -17.34 -3.80
C ALA A 103 -1.29 -18.30 -2.68
N ALA A 104 0.01 -18.61 -2.56
CA ALA A 104 0.53 -19.46 -1.50
C ALA A 104 0.21 -18.90 -0.12
N LEU A 105 0.39 -17.60 0.12
CA LEU A 105 0.07 -16.97 1.39
C LEU A 105 -1.42 -17.06 1.75
N ILE A 106 -2.31 -17.03 0.77
CA ILE A 106 -3.76 -17.13 0.96
C ILE A 106 -4.17 -18.58 1.25
N LEU A 107 -3.58 -19.52 0.52
CA LEU A 107 -3.95 -20.94 0.54
C LEU A 107 -3.15 -21.78 1.55
N HIS A 108 -2.13 -21.20 2.20
CA HIS A 108 -1.28 -21.94 3.12
C HIS A 108 -2.08 -22.43 4.34
N PRO A 109 -1.90 -23.69 4.79
CA PRO A 109 -2.61 -24.22 5.95
C PRO A 109 -2.36 -23.43 7.24
N ASP A 110 -1.14 -22.95 7.46
CA ASP A 110 -0.81 -22.16 8.67
C ASP A 110 -1.54 -20.81 8.73
N HIS A 111 -2.04 -20.32 7.58
CA HIS A 111 -2.82 -19.09 7.48
C HIS A 111 -4.33 -19.36 7.42
N GLY A 112 -4.76 -20.61 7.65
CA GLY A 112 -6.17 -21.02 7.60
C GLY A 112 -6.65 -21.44 6.20
N GLY A 113 -5.73 -21.68 5.27
CA GLY A 113 -6.04 -22.18 3.93
C GLY A 113 -6.20 -23.70 3.85
N ASN A 114 -6.63 -24.19 2.68
CA ASN A 114 -6.84 -25.61 2.44
C ASN A 114 -5.56 -26.26 1.85
N THR A 115 -5.09 -27.32 2.48
CA THR A 115 -3.91 -28.09 2.02
C THR A 115 -4.06 -28.64 0.60
N GLN A 116 -5.26 -29.09 0.23
CA GLN A 116 -5.52 -29.63 -1.11
C GLN A 116 -5.35 -28.55 -2.18
N GLN A 117 -5.96 -27.37 -1.96
CA GLN A 117 -5.85 -26.23 -2.88
C GLN A 117 -4.42 -25.72 -3.00
N PHE A 118 -3.62 -25.82 -1.93
CA PHE A 118 -2.20 -25.50 -1.98
C PHE A 118 -1.39 -26.48 -2.84
N MET A 119 -1.73 -27.78 -2.81
CA MET A 119 -1.12 -28.78 -3.69
C MET A 119 -1.51 -28.54 -5.15
N ASP A 120 -2.78 -28.27 -5.42
CA ASP A 120 -3.27 -27.92 -6.77
C ASP A 120 -2.56 -26.67 -7.31
N LEU A 121 -2.38 -25.65 -6.47
CA LEU A 121 -1.63 -24.43 -6.83
C LEU A 121 -0.20 -24.76 -7.27
N LYS A 122 0.46 -25.68 -6.58
CA LYS A 122 1.84 -26.09 -6.90
C LYS A 122 1.89 -26.85 -8.23
N GLU A 123 0.93 -27.73 -8.50
CA GLU A 123 0.83 -28.45 -9.77
C GLU A 123 0.63 -27.48 -10.94
N HIS A 124 -0.35 -26.58 -10.83
CA HIS A 124 -0.62 -25.56 -11.84
C HIS A 124 0.57 -24.62 -12.08
N PHE A 125 1.35 -24.32 -11.04
CA PHE A 125 2.57 -23.53 -11.17
C PHE A 125 3.63 -24.21 -12.03
N GLU A 126 3.88 -25.51 -11.84
CA GLU A 126 4.87 -26.26 -12.64
C GLU A 126 4.43 -26.35 -14.11
N VAL A 127 3.14 -26.55 -14.37
CA VAL A 127 2.58 -26.55 -15.74
C VAL A 127 2.81 -25.21 -16.44
N LEU A 128 2.55 -24.09 -15.75
CA LEU A 128 2.77 -22.75 -16.30
C LEU A 128 4.25 -22.40 -16.44
N ARG A 129 5.12 -22.95 -15.59
CA ARG A 129 6.57 -22.75 -15.69
C ARG A 129 7.14 -23.34 -16.99
N GLY A 130 6.53 -24.42 -17.50
CA GLY A 130 6.89 -25.01 -18.79
C GLY A 130 6.76 -24.05 -19.99
N VAL A 131 5.95 -22.99 -19.89
CA VAL A 131 5.83 -21.95 -20.93
C VAL A 131 7.17 -21.25 -21.20
N PHE A 132 8.03 -21.11 -20.18
CA PHE A 132 9.33 -20.43 -20.30
C PHE A 132 10.48 -21.36 -20.67
N GLN A 133 10.26 -22.68 -20.72
CA GLN A 133 11.30 -23.68 -20.98
C GLN A 133 11.32 -24.14 -22.45
N SER A 134 10.64 -23.39 -23.34
CA SER A 134 10.59 -23.68 -24.78
C SER A 134 11.70 -23.01 -25.57
#